data_AF-A0A960PIZ5-F1
#
_entry.id   AF-A0A960PIZ5-F1
#
_cell.length_a   1.000
_cell.length_b   1.000
_cell.length_c   1.000
_cell.angle_alpha   90.00
_cell.angle_beta   90.00
_cell.angle_gamma   90.00
#
_symmetry.space_group_name_H-M   'P 1'
#
loop_
_entity.id
_entity.type
_entity.pdbx_description
1 polymer ?
#
loop_
_entity_poly.entity_id
_entity_poly.type
_entity_poly.pdbx_seq_one_letter_code
_entity_poly.pdbx_strand_id
1 'polypeptide(L)' 'PTGNLDSAAGTEVLRFLQRAVHELGQTVVMVTHDPIAAGYADRALFLADGAIVSELHRPTSERVLDTMMRLGAAS' A
#
# COMPACT_ATOMS: atom_id res chain seq x y z
N PRO A 1 8.57 -1.99 6.31
CA PRO A 1 9.21 -1.28 7.46
C PRO A 1 8.24 -0.62 8.46
N THR A 2 6.95 -1.00 8.48
CA THR A 2 5.93 -0.53 9.43
C THR A 2 5.71 -1.48 10.62
N GLY A 3 6.48 -2.56 10.71
CA GLY A 3 6.21 -3.68 11.63
C GLY A 3 6.41 -3.43 13.13
N ASN A 4 6.64 -2.17 13.56
CA ASN A 4 6.81 -1.81 14.98
C ASN A 4 6.06 -0.54 15.41
N LEU A 5 5.10 -0.06 14.59
CA LEU A 5 4.16 0.96 15.06
C LEU A 5 2.92 0.25 15.59
N ASP A 6 2.58 0.53 16.85
CA ASP A 6 1.25 0.25 17.40
C ASP A 6 0.20 0.63 16.36
N SER A 7 -0.78 -0.23 16.13
CA SER A 7 -1.75 -0.13 15.02
C SER A 7 -2.42 1.25 14.91
N ALA A 8 -2.60 1.95 16.04
CA ALA A 8 -3.08 3.33 16.10
C ALA A 8 -2.05 4.35 15.57
N ALA A 9 -0.81 4.29 16.06
CA ALA A 9 0.27 5.18 15.64
C ALA A 9 0.62 4.97 14.15
N GLY A 10 0.57 3.73 13.66
CA GLY A 10 0.74 3.42 12.24
C GLY A 10 -0.34 4.06 11.37
N THR A 11 -1.59 4.03 11.83
CA THR A 11 -2.72 4.67 11.15
C THR A 11 -2.55 6.19 11.06
N GLU A 12 -2.06 6.83 12.13
CA GLU A 12 -1.84 8.28 12.14
C GLU A 12 -0.74 8.70 11.16
N VAL A 13 0.36 7.94 11.08
CA VAL A 13 1.41 8.15 10.09
C VAL A 13 0.87 8.03 8.67
N LEU A 14 0.07 6.99 8.38
CA LEU A 14 -0.50 6.80 7.04
C LEU A 14 -1.45 7.94 6.65
N ARG A 15 -2.29 8.41 7.59
CA ARG A 15 -3.14 9.59 7.36
C ARG A 15 -2.32 10.84 7.13
N PHE A 16 -1.25 11.06 7.89
CA PHE A 16 -0.34 12.18 7.68
C PHE A 16 0.28 12.15 6.28
N LEU A 17 0.77 10.99 5.83
CA LEU A 17 1.33 10.83 4.49
C LEU A 17 0.29 11.08 3.39
N GLN A 18 -0.93 10.55 3.55
CA GLN A 18 -2.01 10.79 2.60
C GLN A 18 -2.36 12.28 2.50
N ARG A 19 -2.44 12.98 3.64
CA ARG A 19 -2.64 14.44 3.67
C ARG A 19 -1.49 15.20 3.03
N ALA A 20 -0.25 14.78 3.24
CA ALA A 20 0.90 15.41 2.58
C ALA A 20 0.80 15.33 1.04
N VAL A 21 0.27 14.23 0.50
CA VAL A 21 0.01 14.11 -0.95
C VAL A 21 -1.15 15.01 -1.37
N HIS A 22 -2.31 14.90 -0.72
CA HIS A 22 -3.54 15.56 -1.17
C HIS A 22 -3.60 17.06 -0.85
N GLU A 23 -3.01 17.52 0.25
CA GLU A 23 -3.05 18.91 0.70
C GLU A 23 -1.77 19.68 0.37
N LEU A 24 -0.60 19.02 0.39
CA LEU A 24 0.71 19.68 0.23
C LEU A 24 1.37 19.38 -1.12
N GLY A 25 0.71 18.64 -2.01
CA GLY A 25 1.21 18.30 -3.34
C GLY A 25 2.49 17.46 -3.34
N GLN A 26 2.80 16.78 -2.24
CA GLN A 26 3.99 15.92 -2.15
C GLN A 26 3.76 14.59 -2.86
N THR A 27 4.83 13.92 -3.28
CA THR A 27 4.77 12.54 -3.76
C THR A 27 5.37 11.61 -2.72
N VAL A 28 4.63 10.57 -2.32
CA VAL A 28 5.09 9.57 -1.36
C VAL A 28 5.10 8.21 -2.05
N VAL A 29 6.24 7.52 -1.96
CA VAL A 29 6.36 6.10 -2.33
C VAL A 29 6.60 5.31 -1.04
N MET A 30 5.77 4.31 -0.80
CA MET A 30 5.91 3.42 0.34
C MET A 30 5.98 1.96 -0.13
N VAL A 31 6.71 1.14 0.61
CA VAL A 31 6.79 -0.31 0.39
C VAL A 31 6.20 -1.00 1.60
N THR A 32 5.17 -1.82 1.38
CA THR A 32 4.47 -2.53 2.44
C THR A 32 3.97 -3.90 1.96
N HIS A 33 3.86 -4.83 2.89
CA HIS A 33 3.16 -6.10 2.70
C HIS A 33 1.78 -6.11 3.38
N ASP A 34 1.39 -4.99 4.02
CA ASP A 34 0.11 -4.84 4.69
C ASP A 34 -0.94 -4.26 3.72
N PRO A 35 -2.01 -5.01 3.39
CA PRO A 35 -3.10 -4.52 2.55
C PRO A 35 -3.78 -3.27 3.10
N ILE A 36 -3.86 -3.09 4.42
CA ILE A 36 -4.48 -1.92 5.04
C ILE A 36 -3.67 -0.68 4.70
N ALA A 37 -2.36 -0.70 4.91
CA ALA A 37 -1.48 0.41 4.55
C ALA A 37 -1.53 0.73 3.05
N ALA A 38 -1.52 -0.30 2.19
CA ALA A 38 -1.63 -0.12 0.74
C ALA A 38 -2.95 0.54 0.32
N GLY A 39 -4.04 0.32 1.05
CA GLY A 39 -5.34 0.95 0.82
C GLY A 39 -5.37 2.47 1.05
N TYR A 40 -4.35 3.06 1.69
CA TYR A 40 -4.23 4.52 1.82
C TYR A 40 -3.64 5.19 0.56
N ALA A 41 -3.05 4.41 -0.35
CA ALA A 41 -2.40 4.94 -1.54
C ALA A 41 -3.42 5.27 -2.64
N ASP A 42 -3.05 6.19 -3.53
CA ASP A 42 -3.81 6.42 -4.77
C ASP A 42 -3.58 5.32 -5.81
N ARG A 43 -2.41 4.67 -5.77
CA ARG A 43 -1.99 3.57 -6.64
C ARG A 43 -1.20 2.53 -5.86
N ALA A 44 -1.44 1.25 -6.14
CA ALA A 44 -0.65 0.13 -5.63
C ALA A 44 -0.06 -0.67 -6.80
N LEU A 45 1.26 -0.78 -6.85
CA LEU A 45 1.99 -1.58 -7.83
C LEU A 45 2.46 -2.88 -7.15
N PHE A 46 2.26 -4.00 -7.82
CA PHE A 46 2.67 -5.32 -7.33
C PHE A 46 3.90 -5.77 -8.11
N LEU A 47 4.95 -6.11 -7.38
CA LEU A 47 6.20 -6.60 -7.96
C LEU A 47 6.37 -8.10 -7.70
N ALA A 48 6.75 -8.84 -8.73
CA ALA A 48 7.20 -10.23 -8.64
C ALA A 48 8.38 -10.42 -9.62
N ASP A 49 9.41 -11.16 -9.19
CA ASP A 49 10.61 -11.46 -9.99
C ASP A 49 11.26 -10.23 -10.67
N GLY A 50 11.27 -9.10 -9.98
CA GLY A 50 11.86 -7.85 -10.47
C GLY A 50 11.01 -7.10 -11.50
N ALA A 51 9.81 -7.56 -11.81
CA ALA A 51 8.87 -6.92 -12.74
C ALA A 51 7.60 -6.42 -12.02
N ILE A 52 6.98 -5.36 -12.55
CA ILE A 52 5.62 -4.97 -12.16
C ILE A 52 4.66 -5.92 -12.86
N VAL A 53 3.92 -6.70 -12.08
CA VAL A 53 3.01 -7.73 -12.59
C VAL A 53 1.54 -7.36 -12.46
N SER A 54 1.21 -6.36 -11.64
CA SER A 54 -0.16 -5.86 -11.48
C SER A 54 -0.17 -4.43 -10.93
N GLU A 55 -1.29 -3.75 -11.13
CA GLU A 55 -1.56 -2.41 -10.64
C GLU A 55 -3.03 -2.25 -10.21
N LEU A 56 -3.25 -1.55 -9.09
CA LEU A 56 -4.55 -1.09 -8.65
C LEU A 56 -4.57 0.43 -8.51
N HIS A 57 -5.59 1.05 -9.10
CA HIS A 57 -5.93 2.46 -8.86
C HIS A 57 -6.97 2.55 -7.75
N ARG A 58 -6.79 3.49 -6.81
CA ARG A 58 -7.59 3.66 -5.59
C ARG A 58 -7.83 2.30 -4.90
N PRO A 59 -6.75 1.60 -4.48
CA PRO A 59 -6.85 0.31 -3.84
C PRO A 59 -7.72 0.34 -2.58
N THR A 60 -8.47 -0.73 -2.36
CA THR A 60 -9.03 -1.04 -1.04
C THR A 60 -8.22 -2.18 -0.44
N SER A 61 -8.18 -2.29 0.89
CA SER A 61 -7.44 -3.35 1.59
C SER A 61 -7.86 -4.74 1.12
N GLU A 62 -9.15 -4.95 0.86
CA GLU A 62 -9.71 -6.20 0.33
C GLU A 62 -9.16 -6.53 -1.07
N ARG A 63 -9.17 -5.56 -2.00
CA ARG A 63 -8.66 -5.77 -3.37
C ARG A 63 -7.15 -6.02 -3.39
N VAL A 64 -6.41 -5.38 -2.48
CA VAL A 64 -4.97 -5.61 -2.32
C VAL A 64 -4.73 -7.03 -1.81
N LEU A 65 -5.42 -7.45 -0.76
CA LEU A 65 -5.28 -8.80 -0.19
C LEU A 65 -5.59 -9.88 -1.23
N ASP A 66 -6.70 -9.76 -1.93
CA ASP A 66 -7.10 -10.66 -3.01
C ASP A 66 -6.05 -10.75 -4.13
N THR A 67 -5.46 -9.61 -4.51
CA THR A 67 -4.37 -9.58 -5.50
C THR A 67 -3.10 -10.26 -4.98
N MET A 68 -2.73 -10.01 -3.72
CA MET A 68 -1.57 -10.68 -3.09
C MET A 68 -1.76 -12.20 -3.03
N MET A 69 -2.95 -12.67 -2.68
CA MET A 69 -3.28 -14.10 -2.65
C MET A 69 -3.16 -14.75 -4.03
N ARG A 70 -3.69 -14.10 -5.08
CA ARG A 70 -3.56 -14.59 -6.46
C ARG A 70 -2.10 -14.68 -6.92
N LEU A 71 -1.30 -13.68 -6.60
CA LEU A 71 0.12 -13.64 -7.00
C LEU A 71 0.96 -14.67 -6.22
N GLY A 72 0.70 -14.82 -4.92
CA GLY A 72 1.38 -15.81 -4.08
C GLY A 72 1.00 -17.26 -4.40
N ALA A 73 -0.21 -17.51 -4.90
CA ALA A 73 -0.64 -18.84 -5.36
C ALA A 73 -0.10 -19.22 -6.76
N ALA A 74 0.44 -18.25 -7.50
CA ALA A 74 1.02 -18.45 -8.83
C ALA A 74 2.56 -18.64 -8.81
N SER A 75 3.16 -18.66 -7.60
CA SER A 75 4.61 -18.81 -7.36
C SER A 75 4.97 -20.19 -6.85
#